data_AF-A0AAX0BP48-F1
#
_entry.id   AF-A0AAX0BP48-F1
#
_cell.length_a   1.000
_cell.length_b   1.000
_cell.length_c   1.000
_cell.angle_alpha   90.00
_cell.angle_beta   90.00
_cell.angle_gamma   90.00
#
_symmetry.space_group_name_H-M   'P 1'
#
loop_
_entity.id
_entity.type
_entity.pdbx_description
1 polymer ?
#
loop_
_entity_poly.entity_id
_entity_poly.type
_entity_poly.pdbx_seq_one_letter_code
_entity_poly.pdbx_strand_id
1 'polypeptide(L)'
;MTRGKRLRIAALFVIVLVFAFIMDMSSNAITDNTLIRNDTGDGDAVYDLVLNADGLDEDYSYQLKLKEEQPSDKQANELFTQAKNEIDDSFCEKGQSVEQVRGHINMKEAYAQGAVEAEWTLSDYDLVDIDGDVNQDAFEETDDEQGKLISASVELSCGEHRQLYDFSFVVFPDELDAGERLIKGINRHIDSEMSKTGTKKLTLPDEVDGVKLSWSQEKSNTAAKIAMLEVVGIVLLVLEKKEKKKTAQKERNIQLQLEYPEIVSKMAVLMGSGMTVEQAWNRITARYLDERKNNDKNIMPAYEEMLVTEREISDGVTGRKAYAGFAERVKLPCYQKLVRIILQSIHKGSKGVCEMLEKESEDAFDERRLLALKLGEEAGTKMLMPMMIMMAIVIAIVIAPAIIDFKI
;
A
#
# COMPACT_ATOMS: atom_id res chain seq x y z
N MET A 1 -6.27 22.13 41.79
CA MET A 1 -6.90 22.78 40.61
C MET A 1 -6.62 24.28 40.68
N THR A 2 -5.78 24.80 39.79
CA THR A 2 -5.24 26.18 39.84
C THR A 2 -6.33 27.24 39.62
N ARG A 3 -6.17 28.41 40.25
CA ARG A 3 -7.16 29.52 40.27
C ARG A 3 -7.71 29.89 38.88
N GLY A 4 -6.89 29.76 37.82
CA GLY A 4 -7.31 29.95 36.42
C GLY A 4 -8.28 28.89 35.87
N LYS A 5 -8.21 27.62 36.32
CA LYS A 5 -9.17 26.57 35.92
C LYS A 5 -10.55 26.80 36.55
N ARG A 6 -10.61 27.30 37.79
CA ARG A 6 -11.88 27.69 38.45
C ARG A 6 -12.52 28.90 37.75
N LEU A 7 -11.73 29.87 37.29
CA LEU A 7 -12.23 31.03 36.55
C LEU A 7 -12.81 30.63 35.18
N ARG A 8 -12.16 29.71 34.47
CA ARG A 8 -12.66 29.20 33.18
C ARG A 8 -13.95 28.38 33.32
N ILE A 9 -14.06 27.56 34.37
CA ILE A 9 -15.29 26.80 34.65
C ILE A 9 -16.42 27.75 35.05
N ALA A 10 -16.14 28.76 35.88
CA ALA A 10 -17.13 29.78 36.22
C ALA A 10 -17.59 30.56 34.99
N ALA A 11 -16.67 30.94 34.09
CA ALA A 11 -17.02 31.61 32.84
C ALA A 11 -17.85 30.72 31.90
N LEU A 12 -17.51 29.43 31.76
CA LEU A 12 -18.31 28.47 31.00
C LEU A 12 -19.70 28.27 31.61
N PHE A 13 -19.80 28.22 32.94
CA PHE A 13 -21.08 28.09 33.63
C PHE A 13 -21.94 29.34 33.46
N VAL A 14 -21.34 30.54 33.48
CA VAL A 14 -22.04 31.79 33.18
C VAL A 14 -22.47 31.84 31.71
N ILE A 15 -21.63 31.40 30.77
CA ILE A 15 -22.02 31.33 29.36
C ILE A 15 -23.17 30.34 29.16
N VAL A 16 -23.12 29.15 29.77
CA VAL A 16 -24.21 28.17 29.70
C VAL A 16 -25.48 28.70 30.37
N LEU A 17 -25.37 29.41 31.50
CA LEU A 17 -26.51 30.04 32.15
C LEU A 17 -27.08 31.19 31.32
N VAL A 18 -26.24 31.99 30.66
CA VAL A 18 -26.69 33.05 29.74
C VAL A 18 -27.29 32.44 28.48
N PHE A 19 -26.74 31.35 27.96
CA PHE A 19 -27.29 30.64 26.79
C PHE A 19 -28.61 29.95 27.12
N ALA A 20 -28.72 29.34 28.30
CA ALA A 20 -29.95 28.78 28.82
C ALA A 20 -30.99 29.88 29.08
N PHE A 21 -30.57 31.02 29.63
CA PHE A 21 -31.45 32.18 29.82
C PHE A 21 -31.89 32.82 28.50
N ILE A 22 -31.03 32.86 27.47
CA ILE A 22 -31.38 33.31 26.13
C ILE A 22 -32.33 32.32 25.45
N MET A 23 -32.13 31.00 25.60
CA MET A 23 -33.07 29.97 25.12
C MET A 23 -34.42 30.03 25.85
N ASP A 24 -34.42 30.33 27.15
CA ASP A 24 -35.64 30.48 27.96
C ASP A 24 -36.37 31.79 27.63
N MET A 25 -35.62 32.85 27.29
CA MET A 25 -36.17 34.12 26.81
C MET A 25 -36.57 34.09 25.34
N SER A 26 -36.04 33.13 24.56
CA SER A 26 -36.54 32.77 23.23
C SER A 26 -37.62 31.69 23.26
N SER A 27 -38.11 31.31 24.45
CA SER A 27 -39.38 30.61 24.51
C SER A 27 -40.42 31.57 23.92
N ASN A 28 -41.14 31.11 22.91
CA ASN A 28 -42.26 31.83 22.32
C ASN A 28 -43.38 31.90 23.36
N ALA A 29 -43.18 32.72 24.39
CA ALA A 29 -44.17 33.02 25.39
C ALA A 29 -45.36 33.61 24.65
N ILE A 30 -46.53 33.01 24.84
CA ILE A 30 -47.78 33.50 24.28
C ILE A 30 -48.06 34.86 24.93
N THR A 31 -47.66 35.93 24.27
CA THR A 31 -47.99 37.31 24.65
C THR A 31 -49.26 37.71 23.93
N ASP A 32 -50.25 38.23 24.66
CA ASP A 32 -51.54 38.66 24.12
C ASP A 32 -52.21 37.61 23.22
N ASN A 33 -52.17 36.34 23.65
CA ASN A 33 -52.79 35.22 22.95
C ASN A 33 -52.30 35.02 21.49
N THR A 34 -51.06 35.41 21.20
CA THR A 34 -50.47 35.39 19.84
C THR A 34 -49.22 34.50 19.80
N LEU A 35 -49.02 33.79 18.68
CA LEU A 35 -47.83 33.00 18.36
C LEU A 35 -47.17 33.54 17.08
N ILE A 36 -45.84 33.54 17.03
CA ILE A 36 -45.06 33.91 15.84
C ILE A 36 -44.92 32.65 14.96
N ARG A 37 -45.22 32.79 13.67
CA ARG A 37 -45.03 31.72 12.67
C ARG A 37 -43.57 31.69 12.24
N ASN A 38 -43.11 30.54 11.75
CA ASN A 38 -41.83 30.46 11.04
C ASN A 38 -41.86 31.34 9.78
N ASP A 39 -40.69 31.81 9.35
CA ASP A 39 -40.53 32.53 8.09
C ASP A 39 -40.90 31.60 6.91
N THR A 40 -41.27 32.19 5.77
CA THR A 40 -41.68 31.43 4.58
C THR A 40 -40.51 30.55 4.08
N GLY A 41 -40.70 29.24 4.03
CA GLY A 41 -39.69 28.26 3.59
C GLY A 41 -39.02 27.48 4.72
N ASP A 42 -39.22 27.89 5.98
CA ASP A 42 -38.67 27.20 7.16
C ASP A 42 -39.56 26.05 7.65
N GLY A 43 -40.75 25.87 7.06
CA GLY A 43 -41.67 24.78 7.34
C GLY A 43 -42.55 24.97 8.58
N ASP A 44 -43.52 24.07 8.76
CA ASP A 44 -44.50 24.15 9.86
C ASP A 44 -43.87 23.92 11.25
N ALA A 45 -44.36 24.65 12.26
CA ALA A 45 -43.95 24.50 13.65
C ALA A 45 -45.00 23.75 14.49
N VAL A 46 -44.56 23.00 15.50
CA VAL A 46 -45.45 22.28 16.42
C VAL A 46 -45.29 22.86 17.82
N TYR A 47 -46.40 23.26 18.42
CA TYR A 47 -46.47 23.83 19.76
C TYR A 47 -47.31 22.96 20.68
N ASP A 48 -46.75 22.57 21.82
CA ASP A 48 -47.49 21.90 22.89
C ASP A 48 -48.04 22.96 23.85
N LEU A 49 -49.35 23.21 23.78
CA LEU A 49 -50.05 24.23 24.55
C LEU A 49 -50.79 23.62 25.74
N VAL A 50 -51.00 24.41 26.79
CA VAL A 50 -51.84 24.06 27.94
C VAL A 50 -52.99 25.07 28.01
N LEU A 51 -54.22 24.58 27.94
CA LEU A 51 -55.45 25.37 27.91
C LEU A 51 -56.16 25.26 29.25
N ASN A 52 -56.44 26.40 29.89
CA ASN A 52 -57.34 26.49 31.04
C ASN A 52 -58.63 27.17 30.56
N ALA A 53 -59.74 26.42 30.53
CA ALA A 53 -61.02 26.91 30.07
C ALA A 53 -61.92 27.28 31.26
N ASP A 54 -62.36 28.54 31.33
CA ASP A 54 -63.16 29.04 32.44
C ASP A 54 -64.47 28.22 32.60
N GLY A 55 -64.68 27.66 33.80
CA GLY A 55 -65.78 26.74 34.11
C GLY A 55 -65.44 25.24 34.02
N LEU A 56 -64.19 24.86 33.70
CA LEU A 56 -63.68 23.49 33.78
C LEU A 56 -62.50 23.41 34.77
N ASP A 57 -62.51 22.42 35.66
CA ASP A 57 -61.54 22.31 36.78
C ASP A 57 -60.19 21.65 36.40
N GLU A 58 -59.96 21.33 35.12
CA GLU A 58 -58.75 20.65 34.64
C GLU A 58 -58.06 21.41 33.50
N ASP A 59 -56.73 21.41 33.50
CA ASP A 59 -55.90 21.93 32.41
C ASP A 59 -55.79 20.89 31.28
N TYR A 60 -56.01 21.31 30.04
CA TYR A 60 -55.95 20.43 28.87
C TYR A 60 -54.66 20.66 28.06
N SER A 61 -53.93 19.60 27.74
CA SER A 61 -52.83 19.67 26.78
C SER A 61 -53.37 19.65 25.35
N TYR A 62 -52.90 20.57 24.51
CA TYR A 62 -53.30 20.72 23.12
C TYR A 62 -52.08 20.95 22.23
N GLN A 63 -51.85 20.04 21.29
CA GLN A 63 -50.78 20.19 20.31
C GLN A 63 -51.31 20.96 19.09
N LEU A 64 -50.80 22.17 18.89
CA LEU A 64 -51.10 23.01 17.75
C LEU A 64 -50.00 22.87 16.69
N LYS A 65 -50.35 22.35 15.51
CA LYS A 65 -49.51 22.48 14.32
C LYS A 65 -49.76 23.86 13.69
N LEU A 66 -48.84 24.79 13.92
CA LEU A 66 -48.91 26.14 13.37
C LEU A 66 -48.23 26.16 12.00
N LYS A 67 -49.01 26.48 10.96
CA LYS A 67 -48.46 26.68 9.62
C LYS A 67 -47.49 27.88 9.60
N GLU A 68 -46.45 27.79 8.78
CA GLU A 68 -45.53 28.91 8.52
C GLU A 68 -46.25 30.17 8.01
N GLU A 69 -45.53 31.30 7.97
CA GLU A 69 -46.04 32.54 7.36
C GLU A 69 -46.34 32.28 5.87
N GLN A 70 -47.61 32.47 5.50
CA GLN A 70 -48.01 32.46 4.11
C GLN A 70 -47.78 33.85 3.55
N PRO A 71 -46.96 34.01 2.51
CA PRO A 71 -46.64 35.31 1.97
C PRO A 71 -47.91 35.97 1.41
N SER A 72 -48.02 37.29 1.57
CA SER A 72 -49.01 38.05 0.81
C SER A 72 -48.68 38.05 -0.68
N ASP A 73 -49.66 38.33 -1.55
CA ASP A 73 -49.44 38.47 -3.00
C ASP A 73 -48.24 39.37 -3.34
N LYS A 74 -48.03 40.45 -2.56
CA LYS A 74 -46.93 41.38 -2.77
C LYS A 74 -45.57 40.77 -2.36
N GLN A 75 -45.51 40.12 -1.20
CA GLN A 75 -44.29 39.46 -0.72
C GLN A 75 -43.91 38.27 -1.61
N ALA A 76 -44.88 37.47 -2.05
CA ALA A 76 -44.66 36.35 -2.97
C ALA A 76 -44.05 36.85 -4.30
N ASN A 77 -44.56 37.94 -4.86
CA ASN A 77 -43.99 38.55 -6.07
C ASN A 77 -42.57 39.10 -5.86
N GLU A 78 -42.27 39.67 -4.69
CA GLU A 78 -40.91 40.12 -4.35
C GLU A 78 -39.94 38.92 -4.26
N LEU A 79 -40.36 37.83 -3.62
CA LEU A 79 -39.58 36.58 -3.54
C LEU A 79 -39.38 35.92 -4.90
N PHE A 80 -40.41 35.86 -5.75
CA PHE A 80 -40.27 35.36 -7.12
C PHE A 80 -39.32 36.23 -7.95
N THR A 81 -39.37 37.55 -7.78
CA THR A 81 -38.44 38.46 -8.47
C THR A 81 -37.00 38.20 -8.00
N GLN A 82 -36.79 38.01 -6.70
CA GLN A 82 -35.49 37.64 -6.16
C GLN A 82 -35.00 36.28 -6.69
N ALA A 83 -35.87 35.27 -6.73
CA ALA A 83 -35.55 33.94 -7.26
C ALA A 83 -35.17 33.99 -8.74
N LYS A 84 -35.91 34.75 -9.56
CA LYS A 84 -35.60 34.95 -10.99
C LYS A 84 -34.22 35.59 -11.19
N ASN A 85 -33.91 36.63 -10.43
CA ASN A 85 -32.58 37.26 -10.48
C ASN A 85 -31.48 36.27 -10.03
N GLU A 86 -31.72 35.46 -8.99
CA GLU A 86 -30.77 34.44 -8.55
C GLU A 86 -30.55 33.36 -9.61
N ILE A 87 -31.61 32.96 -10.32
CA ILE A 87 -31.53 32.05 -11.47
C ILE A 87 -30.68 32.69 -12.57
N ASP A 88 -31.00 33.92 -13.00
CA ASP A 88 -30.25 34.61 -14.05
C ASP A 88 -28.75 34.74 -13.73
N ASP A 89 -28.42 34.98 -12.46
CA ASP A 89 -27.04 35.15 -11.99
C ASP A 89 -26.27 33.82 -11.81
N SER A 90 -26.97 32.72 -11.51
CA SER A 90 -26.32 31.45 -11.11
C SER A 90 -26.54 30.29 -12.08
N PHE A 91 -27.44 30.40 -13.05
CA PHE A 91 -27.76 29.35 -14.01
C PHE A 91 -26.53 28.88 -14.80
N CYS A 92 -25.71 29.81 -15.27
CA CYS A 92 -24.47 29.50 -15.99
C CYS A 92 -23.26 29.44 -15.05
N GLU A 93 -22.28 28.58 -15.37
CA GLU A 93 -20.98 28.61 -14.69
C GLU A 93 -20.24 29.94 -14.91
N LYS A 94 -19.27 30.23 -14.04
CA LYS A 94 -18.50 31.49 -14.09
C LYS A 94 -17.82 31.68 -15.45
N GLY A 95 -18.13 32.79 -16.11
CA GLY A 95 -17.54 33.18 -17.39
C GLY A 95 -18.35 32.72 -18.61
N GLN A 96 -19.46 32.02 -18.40
CA GLN A 96 -20.41 31.63 -19.43
C GLN A 96 -21.66 32.52 -19.39
N SER A 97 -22.51 32.43 -20.42
CA SER A 97 -23.80 33.13 -20.50
C SER A 97 -24.84 32.24 -21.15
N VAL A 98 -26.12 32.60 -21.04
CA VAL A 98 -27.21 31.84 -21.71
C VAL A 98 -27.03 31.76 -23.23
N GLU A 99 -26.28 32.67 -23.85
CA GLU A 99 -25.98 32.62 -25.28
C GLU A 99 -24.88 31.62 -25.64
N GLN A 100 -24.10 31.16 -24.66
CA GLN A 100 -22.99 30.24 -24.86
C GLN A 100 -22.73 29.43 -23.58
N VAL A 101 -23.38 28.27 -23.47
CA VAL A 101 -23.27 27.32 -22.37
C VAL A 101 -22.49 26.08 -22.81
N ARG A 102 -21.59 25.59 -21.96
CA ARG A 102 -20.74 24.41 -22.14
C ARG A 102 -20.62 23.65 -20.83
N GLY A 103 -20.52 22.32 -20.91
CA GLY A 103 -20.27 21.47 -19.75
C GLY A 103 -21.49 21.25 -18.85
N HIS A 104 -21.88 22.27 -18.07
CA HIS A 104 -22.89 22.12 -17.00
C HIS A 104 -23.77 23.37 -16.80
N ILE A 105 -25.03 23.17 -16.43
CA ILE A 105 -25.99 24.21 -15.98
C ILE A 105 -26.46 23.98 -14.55
N ASN A 106 -26.62 25.05 -13.77
CA ASN A 106 -27.05 24.95 -12.38
C ASN A 106 -28.58 25.03 -12.26
N MET A 107 -29.22 23.91 -11.93
CA MET A 107 -30.67 23.81 -11.71
C MET A 107 -30.99 23.50 -10.24
N LYS A 108 -30.92 24.51 -9.35
CA LYS A 108 -31.25 24.30 -7.92
C LYS A 108 -32.75 24.07 -7.72
N GLU A 109 -33.09 23.27 -6.71
CA GLU A 109 -34.46 22.97 -6.29
C GLU A 109 -35.10 24.12 -5.47
N ALA A 110 -34.31 25.05 -4.94
CA ALA A 110 -34.81 26.18 -4.15
C ALA A 110 -33.93 27.45 -4.29
N TYR A 111 -34.60 28.60 -4.22
CA TYR A 111 -34.02 29.94 -4.36
C TYR A 111 -34.54 30.88 -3.26
N ALA A 112 -34.01 32.11 -3.21
CA ALA A 112 -34.40 33.11 -2.22
C ALA A 112 -34.26 32.59 -0.77
N GLN A 113 -33.12 31.95 -0.48
CA GLN A 113 -32.81 31.34 0.82
C GLN A 113 -33.74 30.19 1.23
N GLY A 114 -34.38 29.52 0.27
CA GLY A 114 -35.28 28.39 0.54
C GLY A 114 -36.76 28.76 0.53
N ALA A 115 -37.10 30.05 0.43
CA ALA A 115 -38.48 30.52 0.43
C ALA A 115 -39.24 30.20 -0.88
N VAL A 116 -38.52 29.93 -1.98
CA VAL A 116 -39.11 29.63 -3.29
C VAL A 116 -38.58 28.29 -3.76
N GLU A 117 -39.48 27.32 -3.90
CA GLU A 117 -39.20 26.02 -4.54
C GLU A 117 -39.22 26.19 -6.06
N ALA A 118 -38.37 25.45 -6.77
CA ALA A 118 -38.21 25.52 -8.21
C ALA A 118 -38.23 24.12 -8.83
N GLU A 119 -39.21 23.88 -9.71
CA GLU A 119 -39.30 22.66 -10.50
C GLU A 119 -38.91 22.95 -11.95
N TRP A 120 -37.92 22.20 -12.47
CA TRP A 120 -37.29 22.45 -13.75
C TRP A 120 -37.83 21.53 -14.84
N THR A 121 -38.14 22.10 -16.01
CA THR A 121 -38.45 21.35 -17.23
C THR A 121 -37.61 21.87 -18.39
N LEU A 122 -36.88 20.96 -19.05
CA LEU A 122 -36.09 21.25 -20.24
C LEU A 122 -36.80 20.74 -21.51
N SER A 123 -36.59 21.42 -22.63
CA SER A 123 -37.14 20.99 -23.92
C SER A 123 -36.46 19.77 -24.53
N ASP A 124 -35.21 19.48 -24.16
CA ASP A 124 -34.40 18.38 -24.70
C ASP A 124 -33.47 17.80 -23.64
N TYR A 125 -33.88 16.67 -23.05
CA TYR A 125 -33.10 15.96 -22.03
C TYR A 125 -32.03 15.02 -22.61
N ASP A 126 -32.03 14.78 -23.93
CA ASP A 126 -30.96 14.00 -24.57
C ASP A 126 -29.68 14.83 -24.73
N LEU A 127 -29.85 16.16 -24.80
CA LEU A 127 -28.79 17.15 -24.94
C LEU A 127 -28.23 17.63 -23.59
N VAL A 128 -29.10 17.85 -22.61
CA VAL A 128 -28.73 18.21 -21.22
C VAL A 128 -29.51 17.33 -20.28
N ASP A 129 -28.83 16.58 -19.43
CA ASP A 129 -29.50 15.64 -18.53
C ASP A 129 -30.21 16.33 -17.35
N ILE A 130 -30.82 15.51 -16.49
CA ILE A 130 -31.55 15.99 -15.30
C ILE A 130 -30.65 16.64 -14.25
N ASP A 131 -29.37 16.27 -14.22
CA ASP A 131 -28.38 16.84 -13.30
C ASP A 131 -27.81 18.15 -13.84
N GLY A 132 -28.02 18.44 -15.13
CA GLY A 132 -27.57 19.66 -15.81
C GLY A 132 -26.30 19.46 -16.63
N ASP A 133 -25.84 18.24 -16.84
CA ASP A 133 -24.65 17.93 -17.62
C ASP A 133 -24.95 17.85 -19.13
N VAL A 134 -24.08 18.45 -19.93
CA VAL A 134 -24.18 18.50 -21.40
C VAL A 134 -23.67 17.20 -22.01
N ASN A 135 -24.52 16.53 -22.79
CA ASN A 135 -24.17 15.32 -23.50
C ASN A 135 -23.39 15.62 -24.79
N GLN A 136 -22.08 15.35 -24.76
CA GLN A 136 -21.17 15.65 -25.88
C GLN A 136 -21.46 14.81 -27.14
N ASP A 137 -22.06 13.63 -26.99
CA ASP A 137 -22.39 12.74 -28.11
C ASP A 137 -23.66 13.18 -28.86
N ALA A 138 -24.43 14.13 -28.31
CA ALA A 138 -25.64 14.64 -28.93
C ALA A 138 -25.40 15.71 -30.00
N PHE A 139 -24.15 16.18 -30.19
CA PHE A 139 -23.79 17.24 -31.13
C PHE A 139 -23.28 16.72 -32.49
N GLU A 140 -23.68 17.39 -33.56
CA GLU A 140 -23.16 17.21 -34.92
C GLU A 140 -22.15 18.32 -35.26
N GLU A 141 -21.37 18.16 -36.33
CA GLU A 141 -20.32 19.14 -36.70
C GLU A 141 -20.83 20.55 -36.97
N THR A 142 -22.07 20.66 -37.47
CA THR A 142 -22.70 21.97 -37.73
C THR A 142 -22.97 22.74 -36.44
N ASP A 143 -23.05 22.04 -35.31
CA ASP A 143 -23.39 22.60 -34.01
C ASP A 143 -22.17 23.17 -33.29
N ASP A 144 -20.94 22.90 -33.76
CA ASP A 144 -19.71 23.49 -33.20
C ASP A 144 -19.71 25.02 -33.33
N GLU A 145 -20.30 25.57 -34.40
CA GLU A 145 -20.39 27.02 -34.65
C GLU A 145 -21.72 27.64 -34.22
N GLN A 146 -22.84 26.89 -34.30
CA GLN A 146 -24.19 27.44 -34.08
C GLN A 146 -24.77 27.09 -32.71
N GLY A 147 -24.25 26.05 -32.05
CA GLY A 147 -24.82 25.48 -30.84
C GLY A 147 -26.25 24.94 -31.06
N LYS A 148 -26.85 24.41 -30.00
CA LYS A 148 -28.24 23.97 -29.99
C LYS A 148 -29.04 24.79 -28.98
N LEU A 149 -30.14 25.37 -29.44
CA LEU A 149 -31.05 26.16 -28.61
C LEU A 149 -31.95 25.24 -27.79
N ILE A 150 -31.96 25.44 -26.47
CA ILE A 150 -32.81 24.75 -25.50
C ILE A 150 -33.71 25.79 -24.82
N SER A 151 -34.95 25.41 -24.52
CA SER A 151 -35.84 26.19 -23.67
C SER A 151 -35.94 25.56 -22.29
N ALA A 152 -35.82 26.39 -21.25
CA ALA A 152 -36.07 26.02 -19.87
C ALA A 152 -37.35 26.69 -19.37
N SER A 153 -38.17 25.92 -18.66
CA SER A 153 -39.34 26.38 -17.93
C SER A 153 -39.16 26.02 -16.46
N VAL A 154 -39.20 27.02 -15.58
CA VAL A 154 -39.09 26.85 -14.13
C VAL A 154 -40.42 27.20 -13.49
N GLU A 155 -41.07 26.24 -12.85
CA GLU A 155 -42.22 26.52 -12.00
C GLU A 155 -41.72 26.92 -10.61
N LEU A 156 -41.91 28.19 -10.26
CA LEU A 156 -41.57 28.73 -8.96
C LEU A 156 -42.80 28.69 -8.05
N SER A 157 -42.69 28.05 -6.88
CA SER A 157 -43.75 27.98 -5.89
C SER A 157 -43.33 28.58 -4.55
N CYS A 158 -44.24 29.36 -3.97
CA CYS A 158 -44.07 29.99 -2.67
C CYS A 158 -45.42 29.95 -1.93
N GLY A 159 -45.61 28.94 -1.07
CA GLY A 159 -46.91 28.65 -0.48
C GLY A 159 -47.94 28.23 -1.54
N GLU A 160 -49.09 28.92 -1.59
CA GLU A 160 -50.14 28.67 -2.60
C GLU A 160 -49.90 29.41 -3.92
N HIS A 161 -48.94 30.34 -3.97
CA HIS A 161 -48.62 31.10 -5.17
C HIS A 161 -47.67 30.33 -6.07
N ARG A 162 -47.94 30.37 -7.38
CA ARG A 162 -47.07 29.81 -8.42
C ARG A 162 -46.79 30.84 -9.50
N GLN A 163 -45.58 30.81 -10.04
CA GLN A 163 -45.19 31.63 -11.18
C GLN A 163 -44.25 30.86 -12.09
N LEU A 164 -44.54 30.86 -13.39
CA LEU A 164 -43.63 30.30 -14.39
C LEU A 164 -42.54 31.32 -14.76
N TYR A 165 -41.34 30.80 -14.97
CA TYR A 165 -40.21 31.52 -15.52
C TYR A 165 -39.63 30.76 -16.71
N ASP A 166 -39.87 31.30 -17.91
CA ASP A 166 -39.44 30.70 -19.17
C ASP A 166 -38.29 31.51 -19.77
N PHE A 167 -37.23 30.83 -20.16
CA PHE A 167 -36.12 31.42 -20.90
C PHE A 167 -35.49 30.39 -21.83
N SER A 168 -34.55 30.82 -22.68
CA SER A 168 -33.85 29.92 -23.60
C SER A 168 -32.36 30.18 -23.56
N PHE A 169 -31.59 29.13 -23.82
CA PHE A 169 -30.14 29.16 -23.78
C PHE A 169 -29.55 28.27 -24.88
N VAL A 170 -28.33 28.56 -25.31
CA VAL A 170 -27.65 27.86 -26.39
C VAL A 170 -26.48 27.06 -25.82
N VAL A 171 -26.51 25.74 -26.05
CA VAL A 171 -25.48 24.81 -25.59
C VAL A 171 -24.52 24.48 -26.72
N PHE A 172 -23.22 24.43 -26.42
CA PHE A 172 -22.16 24.12 -27.37
C PHE A 172 -21.32 22.92 -26.89
N PRO A 173 -20.80 22.08 -27.82
CA PRO A 173 -19.94 20.93 -27.50
C PRO A 173 -18.54 21.38 -27.12
N ASP A 174 -17.91 20.79 -26.10
CA ASP A 174 -16.66 21.24 -25.50
C ASP A 174 -15.55 21.62 -26.52
N GLU A 175 -14.75 22.62 -26.16
CA GLU A 175 -13.61 23.03 -26.99
C GLU A 175 -12.54 21.93 -27.01
N LEU A 176 -12.61 21.08 -28.02
CA LEU A 176 -11.57 20.08 -28.27
C LEU A 176 -10.24 20.77 -28.52
N ASP A 177 -9.17 20.26 -27.89
CA ASP A 177 -7.83 20.72 -28.21
C ASP A 177 -7.42 20.27 -29.63
N ALA A 178 -6.30 20.81 -30.14
CA ALA A 178 -5.85 20.48 -31.50
C ALA A 178 -5.56 18.98 -31.70
N GLY A 179 -5.16 18.26 -30.63
CA GLY A 179 -4.93 16.83 -30.66
C GLY A 179 -6.25 16.04 -30.69
N GLU A 180 -7.21 16.40 -29.85
CA GLU A 180 -8.52 15.74 -29.77
C GLU A 180 -9.33 15.91 -31.07
N ARG A 181 -9.31 17.10 -31.69
CA ARG A 181 -9.90 17.30 -33.02
C ARG A 181 -9.28 16.39 -34.06
N LEU A 182 -7.95 16.29 -34.06
CA LEU A 182 -7.21 15.43 -34.99
C LEU A 182 -7.61 13.96 -34.80
N ILE A 183 -7.72 13.49 -33.55
CA ILE A 183 -8.15 12.12 -33.25
C ILE A 183 -9.60 11.89 -33.67
N LYS A 184 -10.52 12.83 -33.42
CA LYS A 184 -11.93 12.75 -33.85
C LYS A 184 -12.03 12.65 -35.39
N GLY A 185 -11.28 13.47 -36.12
CA GLY A 185 -11.21 13.43 -37.57
C GLY A 185 -10.59 12.12 -38.12
N ILE A 186 -9.55 11.59 -37.46
CA ILE A 186 -8.98 10.27 -37.77
C ILE A 186 -10.02 9.17 -37.60
N ASN A 187 -10.72 9.13 -36.47
CA ASN A 187 -11.70 8.10 -36.17
C ASN A 187 -12.84 8.09 -37.20
N ARG A 188 -13.33 9.26 -37.62
CA ARG A 188 -14.35 9.36 -38.67
C ARG A 188 -13.88 8.75 -40.00
N HIS A 189 -12.63 9.02 -40.39
CA HIS A 189 -12.04 8.40 -41.57
C HIS A 189 -11.96 6.87 -41.45
N ILE A 190 -11.60 6.37 -40.26
CA ILE A 190 -11.52 4.94 -39.97
C ILE A 190 -12.92 4.32 -40.01
N ASP A 191 -13.94 4.93 -39.41
CA ASP A 191 -15.32 4.42 -39.39
C ASP A 191 -15.94 4.36 -40.79
N SER A 192 -15.65 5.37 -41.62
CA SER A 192 -16.05 5.38 -43.04
C SER A 192 -15.41 4.24 -43.82
N GLU A 193 -14.12 3.95 -43.59
CA GLU A 193 -13.42 2.81 -44.19
C GLU A 193 -13.91 1.46 -43.65
N MET A 194 -14.20 1.35 -42.34
CA MET A 194 -14.73 0.13 -41.72
C MET A 194 -16.13 -0.24 -42.22
N SER A 195 -16.93 0.75 -42.62
CA SER A 195 -18.27 0.55 -43.18
C SER A 195 -18.26 -0.05 -44.60
N LYS A 196 -17.11 -0.10 -45.28
CA LYS A 196 -16.99 -0.68 -46.62
C LYS A 196 -16.97 -2.22 -46.53
N THR A 197 -17.92 -2.86 -47.21
CA THR A 197 -18.02 -4.33 -47.24
C THR A 197 -17.18 -4.95 -48.37
N GLY A 198 -16.65 -6.15 -48.14
CA GLY A 198 -15.94 -6.95 -49.16
C GLY A 198 -14.41 -6.75 -49.22
N THR A 199 -13.82 -5.95 -48.34
CA THR A 199 -12.37 -5.74 -48.27
C THR A 199 -11.80 -6.27 -46.95
N LYS A 200 -10.58 -6.81 -46.99
CA LYS A 200 -9.80 -7.20 -45.78
C LYS A 200 -8.77 -6.14 -45.38
N LYS A 201 -8.70 -5.05 -46.12
CA LYS A 201 -7.70 -3.99 -45.98
C LYS A 201 -8.41 -2.72 -45.57
N LEU A 202 -7.95 -2.11 -44.49
CA LEU A 202 -8.34 -0.79 -44.03
C LEU A 202 -7.21 0.18 -44.37
N THR A 203 -7.52 1.29 -45.04
CA THR A 203 -6.55 2.34 -45.35
C THR A 203 -6.61 3.44 -44.31
N LEU A 204 -5.47 3.75 -43.70
CA LEU A 204 -5.35 4.85 -42.76
C LEU A 204 -5.22 6.19 -43.52
N PRO A 205 -5.74 7.31 -42.98
CA PRO A 205 -5.64 8.61 -43.64
C PRO A 205 -4.21 9.15 -43.60
N ASP A 206 -3.75 9.72 -44.71
CA ASP A 206 -2.43 10.37 -44.80
C ASP A 206 -2.47 11.85 -44.36
N GLU A 207 -3.66 12.46 -44.32
CA GLU A 207 -3.90 13.84 -43.92
C GLU A 207 -5.32 13.98 -43.36
N VAL A 208 -5.47 14.71 -42.25
CA VAL A 208 -6.76 15.08 -41.63
C VAL A 208 -6.66 16.56 -41.25
N ASP A 209 -7.65 17.37 -41.64
CA ASP A 209 -7.71 18.82 -41.35
C ASP A 209 -6.42 19.61 -41.67
N GLY A 210 -5.76 19.26 -42.78
CA GLY A 210 -4.50 19.89 -43.22
C GLY A 210 -3.24 19.39 -42.49
N VAL A 211 -3.38 18.46 -41.54
CA VAL A 211 -2.28 17.85 -40.78
C VAL A 211 -1.88 16.52 -41.40
N LYS A 212 -0.63 16.42 -41.86
CA LYS A 212 -0.08 15.17 -42.41
C LYS A 212 0.21 14.15 -41.32
N LEU A 213 -0.22 12.93 -41.54
CA LEU A 213 -0.11 11.81 -40.60
C LEU A 213 0.97 10.82 -41.05
N SER A 214 1.70 10.27 -40.08
CA SER A 214 2.70 9.23 -40.31
C SER A 214 2.46 8.08 -39.35
N TRP A 215 2.07 6.94 -39.91
CA TRP A 215 1.74 5.75 -39.14
C TRP A 215 2.97 4.88 -38.90
N SER A 216 3.21 4.50 -37.65
CA SER A 216 4.23 3.52 -37.30
C SER A 216 3.71 2.60 -36.21
N GLN A 217 4.05 1.32 -36.29
CA GLN A 217 3.73 0.35 -35.26
C GLN A 217 4.92 0.23 -34.32
N GLU A 218 4.68 0.38 -33.01
CA GLU A 218 5.72 0.15 -32.01
C GLU A 218 6.18 -1.30 -32.09
N LYS A 219 7.44 -1.51 -32.49
CA LYS A 219 8.02 -2.85 -32.52
C LYS A 219 8.20 -3.31 -31.09
N SER A 220 7.39 -4.26 -30.64
CA SER A 220 7.61 -4.91 -29.36
C SER A 220 8.95 -5.66 -29.40
N ASN A 221 9.94 -5.16 -28.65
CA ASN A 221 11.24 -5.81 -28.48
C ASN A 221 11.14 -7.05 -27.57
N THR A 222 10.15 -7.91 -27.82
CA THR A 222 9.85 -9.12 -27.05
C THR A 222 11.06 -10.06 -27.01
N ALA A 223 11.81 -10.15 -28.11
CA ALA A 223 13.05 -10.91 -28.17
C ALA A 223 14.14 -10.38 -27.21
N ALA A 224 14.28 -9.05 -27.07
CA ALA A 224 15.24 -8.46 -26.14
C ALA A 224 14.83 -8.70 -24.68
N LYS A 225 13.52 -8.65 -24.38
CA LYS A 225 12.98 -8.97 -23.05
C LYS A 225 13.25 -10.44 -22.69
N ILE A 226 13.07 -11.37 -23.63
CA ILE A 226 13.36 -12.80 -23.42
C ILE A 226 14.86 -13.03 -23.19
N ALA A 227 15.73 -12.44 -24.02
CA ALA A 227 17.18 -12.57 -23.88
C ALA A 227 17.69 -12.07 -22.51
N MET A 228 17.11 -11.00 -21.97
CA MET A 228 17.44 -10.50 -20.64
C MET A 228 17.11 -11.51 -19.53
N LEU A 229 15.95 -12.18 -19.62
CA LEU A 229 15.55 -13.19 -18.63
C LEU A 229 16.48 -14.41 -18.62
N GLU A 230 16.97 -14.84 -19.79
CA GLU A 230 17.94 -15.94 -19.87
C GLU A 230 19.26 -15.61 -19.17
N VAL A 231 19.76 -14.39 -19.35
CA VAL A 231 20.99 -13.91 -18.66
C VAL A 231 20.80 -13.90 -17.15
N VAL A 232 19.66 -13.43 -16.66
CA VAL A 232 19.33 -13.44 -15.22
C VAL A 232 19.28 -14.88 -14.70
N GLY A 233 18.65 -15.80 -15.42
CA GLY A 233 18.61 -17.23 -15.07
C GLY A 233 20.01 -17.84 -14.93
N ILE A 234 20.91 -17.57 -15.88
CA ILE A 234 22.31 -18.05 -15.84
C ILE A 234 23.05 -17.49 -14.62
N VAL A 235 22.89 -16.20 -14.32
CA VAL A 235 23.52 -15.57 -13.15
C VAL A 235 23.04 -16.22 -11.85
N LEU A 236 21.72 -16.46 -11.71
CA LEU A 236 21.15 -17.11 -10.54
C LEU A 236 21.70 -18.53 -10.33
N LEU A 237 21.82 -19.33 -11.39
CA LEU A 237 22.42 -20.67 -11.31
C LEU A 237 23.89 -20.65 -10.88
N VAL A 238 24.66 -19.65 -11.34
CA VAL A 238 26.05 -19.47 -10.92
C VAL A 238 26.14 -19.06 -9.45
N LEU A 239 25.25 -18.17 -8.99
CA LEU A 239 25.17 -17.77 -7.58
C LEU A 239 24.82 -18.96 -6.69
N GLU A 240 23.82 -19.76 -7.06
CA GLU A 240 23.41 -20.96 -6.31
C GLU A 240 24.57 -21.96 -6.18
N LYS A 241 25.31 -22.24 -7.26
CA LYS A 241 26.50 -23.11 -7.20
C LYS A 241 27.57 -22.55 -6.28
N LYS A 242 27.80 -21.23 -6.32
CA LYS A 242 28.79 -20.55 -5.48
C LYS A 242 28.38 -20.59 -4.01
N GLU A 243 27.10 -20.41 -3.70
CA GLU A 243 26.56 -20.52 -2.35
C GLU A 243 26.65 -21.94 -1.83
N LYS A 244 26.20 -22.95 -2.59
CA LYS A 244 26.31 -24.37 -2.21
C LYS A 244 27.76 -24.75 -1.86
N LYS A 245 28.73 -24.34 -2.68
CA LYS A 245 30.15 -24.59 -2.41
C LYS A 245 30.65 -23.88 -1.14
N LYS A 246 30.24 -22.63 -0.93
CA LYS A 246 30.59 -21.87 0.30
C LYS A 246 29.97 -22.50 1.55
N THR A 247 28.71 -22.90 1.48
CA THR A 247 27.97 -23.52 2.60
C THR A 247 28.58 -24.87 2.95
N ALA A 248 28.83 -25.74 1.97
CA ALA A 248 29.48 -27.04 2.21
C ALA A 248 30.88 -26.89 2.85
N GLN A 249 31.67 -25.91 2.41
CA GLN A 249 32.98 -25.64 3.02
C GLN A 249 32.85 -25.12 4.45
N LYS A 250 31.87 -24.24 4.72
CA LYS A 250 31.59 -23.74 6.07
C LYS A 250 31.15 -24.86 7.00
N GLU A 251 30.24 -25.71 6.56
CA GLU A 251 29.74 -26.87 7.32
C GLU A 251 30.89 -27.84 7.65
N ARG A 252 31.73 -28.19 6.67
CA ARG A 252 32.93 -29.01 6.92
C ARG A 252 33.86 -28.36 7.96
N ASN A 253 34.12 -27.05 7.84
CA ASN A 253 35.00 -26.35 8.78
C ASN A 253 34.42 -26.30 10.19
N ILE A 254 33.11 -26.09 10.33
CA ILE A 254 32.40 -26.14 11.62
C ILE A 254 32.52 -27.54 12.24
N GLN A 255 32.30 -28.60 11.44
CA GLN A 255 32.41 -29.97 11.93
C GLN A 255 33.84 -30.28 12.41
N LEU A 256 34.85 -29.90 11.63
CA LEU A 256 36.26 -30.00 12.04
C LEU A 256 36.54 -29.25 13.36
N GLN A 257 35.99 -28.06 13.55
CA GLN A 257 36.17 -27.31 14.81
C GLN A 257 35.47 -27.97 16.01
N LEU A 258 34.31 -28.60 15.80
CA LEU A 258 33.60 -29.34 16.86
C LEU A 258 34.33 -30.63 17.27
N GLU A 259 35.02 -31.28 16.33
CA GLU A 259 35.79 -32.52 16.55
C GLU A 259 37.15 -32.27 17.20
N TYR A 260 37.74 -31.09 16.98
CA TYR A 260 39.08 -30.74 17.42
C TYR A 260 39.35 -30.93 18.92
N PRO A 261 38.52 -30.44 19.86
CA PRO A 261 38.82 -30.52 21.29
C PRO A 261 38.91 -31.96 21.79
N GLU A 262 38.11 -32.85 21.20
CA GLU A 262 38.12 -34.27 21.55
C GLU A 262 39.40 -34.95 21.09
N ILE A 263 39.90 -34.61 19.90
CA ILE A 263 41.16 -35.15 19.36
C ILE A 263 42.33 -34.70 20.23
N VAL A 264 42.41 -33.41 20.57
CA VAL A 264 43.49 -32.88 21.41
C VAL A 264 43.45 -33.50 22.80
N SER A 265 42.26 -33.62 23.40
CA SER A 265 42.08 -34.26 24.71
C SER A 265 42.53 -35.72 24.72
N LYS A 266 42.11 -36.51 23.72
CA LYS A 266 42.55 -37.91 23.57
C LYS A 266 44.06 -38.01 23.39
N MET A 267 44.67 -37.13 22.59
CA MET A 267 46.12 -37.07 22.40
C MET A 267 46.84 -36.73 23.71
N ALA A 268 46.36 -35.73 24.46
CA ALA A 268 46.91 -35.33 25.75
C ALA A 268 46.90 -36.51 26.74
N VAL A 269 45.77 -37.19 26.89
CA VAL A 269 45.61 -38.34 27.82
C VAL A 269 46.53 -39.50 27.43
N LEU A 270 46.55 -39.88 26.14
CA LEU A 270 47.35 -41.01 25.68
C LEU A 270 48.85 -40.71 25.78
N MET A 271 49.29 -39.53 25.36
CA MET A 271 50.70 -39.13 25.47
C MET A 271 51.13 -38.92 26.93
N GLY A 272 50.25 -38.40 27.79
CA GLY A 272 50.47 -38.28 29.23
C GLY A 272 50.63 -39.64 29.94
N SER A 273 50.00 -40.69 29.41
CA SER A 273 50.21 -42.07 29.88
C SER A 273 51.54 -42.70 29.45
N GLY A 274 52.37 -41.96 28.70
CA GLY A 274 53.67 -42.41 28.21
C GLY A 274 53.66 -42.97 26.78
N MET A 275 52.54 -42.89 26.04
CA MET A 275 52.50 -43.29 24.63
C MET A 275 53.23 -42.28 23.75
N THR A 276 53.88 -42.77 22.70
CA THR A 276 54.42 -41.91 21.63
C THR A 276 53.30 -41.30 20.80
N VAL A 277 53.60 -40.24 20.05
CA VAL A 277 52.65 -39.61 19.11
C VAL A 277 52.02 -40.63 18.17
N GLU A 278 52.84 -41.52 17.59
CA GLU A 278 52.40 -42.53 16.62
C GLU A 278 51.46 -43.55 17.27
N GLN A 279 51.79 -44.03 18.47
CA GLN A 279 50.93 -44.94 19.24
C GLN A 279 49.60 -44.29 19.63
N ALA A 280 49.63 -43.03 20.08
CA ALA A 280 48.43 -42.29 20.44
C ALA A 280 47.53 -42.05 19.22
N TRP A 281 48.13 -41.65 18.09
CA TRP A 281 47.44 -41.41 16.83
C TRP A 281 46.74 -42.67 16.32
N ASN A 282 47.47 -43.78 16.21
CA ASN A 282 46.94 -45.06 15.72
C ASN A 282 45.84 -45.61 16.64
N ARG A 283 45.95 -45.39 17.95
CA ARG A 283 44.91 -45.81 18.91
C ARG A 283 43.62 -45.00 18.74
N ILE A 284 43.73 -43.69 18.45
CA ILE A 284 42.57 -42.82 18.22
C ILE A 284 41.87 -43.21 16.91
N THR A 285 42.62 -43.41 15.83
CA THR A 285 42.07 -43.77 14.51
C THR A 285 41.49 -45.19 14.50
N ALA A 286 42.13 -46.16 15.16
CA ALA A 286 41.60 -47.52 15.30
C ALA A 286 40.25 -47.53 16.04
N ARG A 287 40.15 -46.79 17.15
CA ARG A 287 38.89 -46.66 17.91
C ARG A 287 37.79 -46.02 17.04
N TYR A 288 38.12 -44.98 16.29
CA TYR A 288 37.19 -44.36 15.36
C TYR A 288 36.71 -45.34 14.27
N LEU A 289 37.62 -46.14 13.70
CA LEU A 289 37.29 -47.12 12.68
C LEU A 289 36.32 -48.19 13.21
N ASP A 290 36.50 -48.64 14.45
CA ASP A 290 35.62 -49.62 15.09
C ASP A 290 34.24 -49.02 15.44
N GLU A 291 34.19 -47.78 15.91
CA GLU A 291 32.94 -47.04 16.15
C GLU A 291 32.19 -46.79 14.82
N ARG A 292 32.90 -46.48 13.74
CA ARG A 292 32.36 -46.28 12.39
C ARG A 292 31.75 -47.56 11.80
N LYS A 293 32.42 -48.72 11.94
CA LYS A 293 31.92 -50.01 11.43
C LYS A 293 30.56 -50.41 12.04
N ASN A 294 30.31 -50.01 13.28
CA ASN A 294 29.08 -50.31 14.01
C ASN A 294 27.99 -49.23 13.84
N ASN A 295 28.32 -48.07 13.27
CA ASN A 295 27.39 -46.94 13.10
C ASN A 295 27.75 -46.09 11.87
N ASP A 296 27.13 -46.40 10.73
CA ASP A 296 27.45 -45.82 9.42
C ASP A 296 27.02 -44.34 9.25
N LYS A 297 26.42 -43.72 10.28
CA LYS A 297 25.82 -42.38 10.19
C LYS A 297 26.73 -41.22 10.57
N ASN A 298 27.95 -41.45 11.04
CA ASN A 298 28.82 -40.35 11.52
C ASN A 298 30.22 -40.40 10.91
N ILE A 299 30.34 -39.97 9.66
CA ILE A 299 31.65 -39.68 9.05
C ILE A 299 32.15 -38.38 9.67
N MET A 300 33.31 -38.45 10.33
CA MET A 300 33.92 -37.34 11.06
C MET A 300 35.15 -36.84 10.28
N PRO A 301 35.08 -35.69 9.60
CA PRO A 301 36.11 -35.23 8.67
C PRO A 301 37.51 -35.17 9.27
N ALA A 302 37.67 -34.81 10.54
CA ALA A 302 39.00 -34.74 11.15
C ALA A 302 39.61 -36.12 11.31
N TYR A 303 38.81 -37.10 11.76
CA TYR A 303 39.24 -38.48 11.95
C TYR A 303 39.51 -39.19 10.62
N GLU A 304 38.74 -38.89 9.56
CA GLU A 304 39.04 -39.37 8.21
C GLU A 304 40.40 -38.86 7.71
N GLU A 305 40.73 -37.59 7.93
CA GLU A 305 42.04 -37.03 7.58
C GLU A 305 43.18 -37.62 8.43
N MET A 306 42.90 -37.99 9.70
CA MET A 306 43.85 -38.71 10.56
C MET A 306 44.12 -40.13 10.03
N LEU A 307 43.11 -40.84 9.53
CA LEU A 307 43.27 -42.15 8.88
C LEU A 307 44.11 -42.06 7.60
N VAL A 308 43.93 -41.00 6.80
CA VAL A 308 44.78 -40.75 5.62
C VAL A 308 46.24 -40.57 6.06
N THR A 309 46.47 -39.84 7.15
CA THR A 309 47.82 -39.62 7.69
C THR A 309 48.47 -40.93 8.15
N GLU A 310 47.71 -41.80 8.83
CA GLU A 310 48.17 -43.12 9.24
C GLU A 310 48.57 -43.99 8.03
N ARG A 311 47.77 -43.97 6.96
CA ARG A 311 48.09 -44.68 5.70
C ARG A 311 49.36 -44.14 5.05
N GLU A 312 49.52 -42.81 4.97
CA GLU A 312 50.74 -42.20 4.42
C GLU A 312 52.00 -42.67 5.19
N ILE A 313 51.91 -42.79 6.51
CA ILE A 313 53.01 -43.30 7.34
C ILE A 313 53.28 -44.78 7.06
N SER A 314 52.22 -45.60 6.97
CA SER A 314 52.33 -47.01 6.59
C SER A 314 52.93 -47.22 5.19
N ASP A 315 52.68 -46.30 4.27
CA ASP A 315 53.22 -46.31 2.90
C ASP A 315 54.68 -45.78 2.82
N GLY A 316 55.30 -45.49 3.97
CA GLY A 316 56.72 -45.13 4.07
C GLY A 316 57.00 -43.62 4.09
N VAL A 317 55.97 -42.76 4.19
CA VAL A 317 56.17 -41.33 4.42
C VAL A 317 56.64 -41.10 5.86
N THR A 318 57.70 -40.32 6.04
CA THR A 318 58.20 -39.98 7.39
C THR A 318 57.09 -39.31 8.21
N GLY A 319 56.91 -39.71 9.48
CA GLY A 319 55.86 -39.15 10.36
C GLY A 319 55.82 -37.63 10.39
N ARG A 320 56.98 -36.96 10.40
CA ARG A 320 57.07 -35.49 10.32
C ARG A 320 56.35 -34.90 9.10
N LYS A 321 56.54 -35.51 7.93
CA LYS A 321 55.93 -35.06 6.67
C LYS A 321 54.44 -35.40 6.63
N ALA A 322 54.05 -36.57 7.11
CA ALA A 322 52.66 -36.97 7.18
C ALA A 322 51.83 -36.07 8.12
N TYR A 323 52.32 -35.79 9.34
CA TYR A 323 51.64 -34.88 10.28
C TYR A 323 51.57 -33.44 9.75
N ALA A 324 52.59 -32.96 9.02
CA ALA A 324 52.51 -31.66 8.35
C ALA A 324 51.45 -31.65 7.24
N GLY A 325 51.38 -32.72 6.45
CA GLY A 325 50.37 -32.92 5.41
C GLY A 325 48.94 -32.93 5.97
N PHE A 326 48.72 -33.53 7.14
CA PHE A 326 47.44 -33.48 7.84
C PHE A 326 46.94 -32.04 8.07
N ALA A 327 47.78 -31.17 8.64
CA ALA A 327 47.42 -29.76 8.86
C ALA A 327 47.14 -29.01 7.55
N GLU A 328 47.83 -29.37 6.46
CA GLU A 328 47.62 -28.80 5.12
C GLU A 328 46.34 -29.30 4.44
N ARG A 329 45.87 -30.52 4.73
CA ARG A 329 44.58 -31.03 4.22
C ARG A 329 43.38 -30.48 5.00
N VAL A 330 43.53 -30.32 6.31
CA VAL A 330 42.47 -29.77 7.18
C VAL A 330 42.32 -28.25 7.00
N LYS A 331 43.43 -27.51 6.82
CA LYS A 331 43.49 -26.06 6.54
C LYS A 331 42.84 -25.17 7.60
N LEU A 332 42.90 -25.57 8.87
CA LEU A 332 42.39 -24.78 10.00
C LEU A 332 43.53 -24.44 10.99
N PRO A 333 43.54 -23.22 11.58
CA PRO A 333 44.62 -22.78 12.46
C PRO A 333 44.82 -23.65 13.71
N CYS A 334 43.73 -24.15 14.31
CA CYS A 334 43.79 -25.03 15.48
C CYS A 334 44.53 -26.34 15.17
N TYR A 335 44.22 -26.99 14.06
CA TYR A 335 44.93 -28.21 13.63
C TYR A 335 46.40 -27.94 13.27
N GLN A 336 46.74 -26.76 12.75
CA GLN A 336 48.14 -26.36 12.54
C GLN A 336 48.89 -26.22 13.87
N LYS A 337 48.23 -25.69 14.91
CA LYS A 337 48.78 -25.56 16.27
C LYS A 337 49.02 -26.93 16.90
N LEU A 338 48.05 -27.85 16.81
CA LEU A 338 48.20 -29.24 17.24
C LEU A 338 49.40 -29.93 16.58
N VAL A 339 49.53 -29.85 15.25
CA VAL A 339 50.66 -30.46 14.54
C VAL A 339 51.99 -29.82 14.98
N ARG A 340 52.05 -28.51 15.23
CA ARG A 340 53.27 -27.88 15.77
C ARG A 340 53.64 -28.43 17.14
N ILE A 341 52.68 -28.59 18.04
CA ILE A 341 52.89 -29.18 19.38
C ILE A 341 53.41 -30.62 19.25
N ILE A 342 52.77 -31.42 18.39
CA ILE A 342 53.16 -32.81 18.10
C ILE A 342 54.59 -32.87 17.53
N LEU A 343 54.93 -32.05 16.55
CA LEU A 343 56.25 -32.05 15.92
C LEU A 343 57.36 -31.60 16.90
N GLN A 344 57.04 -30.73 17.87
CA GLN A 344 57.97 -30.37 18.93
C GLN A 344 58.23 -31.53 19.89
N SER A 345 57.24 -32.38 20.14
CA SER A 345 57.37 -33.56 21.01
C SER A 345 58.35 -34.60 20.49
N ILE A 346 58.44 -34.73 19.16
CA ILE A 346 59.37 -35.64 18.47
C ILE A 346 60.83 -35.22 18.72
N HIS A 347 61.11 -33.94 18.99
CA HIS A 347 62.47 -33.41 19.14
C HIS A 347 62.90 -33.14 20.60
N LYS A 348 61.96 -32.79 21.50
CA LYS A 348 62.26 -32.29 22.85
C LYS A 348 61.77 -33.19 24.00
N GLY A 349 61.12 -34.32 23.71
CA GLY A 349 60.58 -35.26 24.70
C GLY A 349 59.15 -34.94 25.15
N SER A 350 58.48 -35.92 25.78
CA SER A 350 57.02 -35.91 26.01
C SER A 350 56.52 -35.03 27.16
N LYS A 351 57.34 -34.76 28.20
CA LYS A 351 56.89 -34.09 29.43
C LYS A 351 56.33 -32.68 29.21
N GLY A 352 57.06 -31.81 28.49
CA GLY A 352 56.60 -30.43 28.23
C GLY A 352 55.51 -30.30 27.16
N VAL A 353 55.28 -31.37 26.39
CA VAL A 353 54.26 -31.41 25.34
C VAL A 353 52.89 -31.78 25.92
N CYS A 354 52.86 -32.62 26.96
CA CYS A 354 51.62 -32.97 27.65
C CYS A 354 50.92 -31.73 28.21
N GLU A 355 51.65 -30.86 28.92
CA GLU A 355 51.12 -29.59 29.44
C GLU A 355 50.62 -28.66 28.31
N MET A 356 51.31 -28.64 27.16
CA MET A 356 50.87 -27.86 25.99
C MET A 356 49.59 -28.41 25.36
N LEU A 357 49.43 -29.73 25.31
CA LEU A 357 48.22 -30.39 24.80
C LEU A 357 47.05 -30.26 25.77
N GLU A 358 47.29 -30.35 27.08
CA GLU A 358 46.24 -30.15 28.11
C GLU A 358 45.71 -28.72 28.06
N LYS A 359 46.60 -27.72 28.03
CA LYS A 359 46.22 -26.32 27.88
C LYS A 359 45.47 -26.06 26.56
N GLU A 360 45.97 -26.62 25.45
CA GLU A 360 45.28 -26.50 24.15
C GLU A 360 43.91 -27.17 24.18
N SER A 361 43.76 -28.29 24.90
CA SER A 361 42.48 -28.97 25.04
C SER A 361 41.48 -28.10 25.79
N GLU A 362 41.89 -27.45 26.87
CA GLU A 362 41.04 -26.53 27.64
C GLU A 362 40.59 -25.34 26.79
N ASP A 363 41.55 -24.66 26.13
CA ASP A 363 41.28 -23.57 25.19
C ASP A 363 40.29 -24.00 24.08
N ALA A 364 40.48 -25.21 23.53
CA ALA A 364 39.63 -25.75 22.48
C ALA A 364 38.20 -26.09 22.95
N PHE A 365 38.03 -26.56 24.20
CA PHE A 365 36.70 -26.81 24.76
C PHE A 365 35.93 -25.51 25.00
N ASP A 366 36.62 -24.45 25.42
CA ASP A 366 36.02 -23.11 25.55
C ASP A 366 35.61 -22.54 24.18
N GLU A 367 36.48 -22.66 23.16
CA GLU A 367 36.14 -22.28 21.78
C GLU A 367 34.94 -23.05 21.24
N ARG A 368 34.85 -24.36 21.51
CA ARG A 368 33.70 -25.19 21.12
C ARG A 368 32.41 -24.72 21.78
N ARG A 369 32.45 -24.33 23.05
CA ARG A 369 31.29 -23.78 23.77
C ARG A 369 30.81 -22.47 23.14
N LEU A 370 31.74 -21.55 22.85
CA LEU A 370 31.43 -20.28 22.18
C LEU A 370 30.87 -20.50 20.77
N LEU A 371 31.43 -21.44 20.02
CA LEU A 371 30.97 -21.80 18.69
C LEU A 371 29.56 -22.41 18.73
N ALA A 372 29.26 -23.27 19.70
CA ALA A 372 27.91 -23.83 19.89
C ALA A 372 26.87 -22.74 20.18
N LEU A 373 27.20 -21.74 21.01
CA LEU A 373 26.33 -20.60 21.28
C LEU A 373 26.07 -19.79 20.00
N LYS A 374 27.13 -19.47 19.24
CA LYS A 374 27.03 -18.73 17.99
C LYS A 374 26.19 -19.47 16.93
N LEU A 375 26.36 -20.78 16.81
CA LEU A 375 25.53 -21.60 15.91
C LEU A 375 24.07 -21.61 16.34
N GLY A 376 23.79 -21.56 17.64
CA GLY A 376 22.43 -21.41 18.18
C GLY A 376 21.79 -20.07 17.78
N GLU A 377 22.56 -18.97 17.85
CA GLU A 377 22.11 -17.64 17.43
C GLU A 377 21.92 -17.53 15.90
N GLU A 378 22.84 -18.10 15.12
CA GLU A 378 22.75 -18.15 13.66
C GLU A 378 21.57 -19.01 13.18
N ALA A 379 21.26 -20.10 13.87
CA ALA A 379 20.09 -20.94 13.57
C ALA A 379 18.78 -20.17 13.76
N GLY A 380 18.67 -19.36 14.82
CA GLY A 380 17.51 -18.48 15.04
C GLY A 380 17.35 -17.44 13.93
N THR A 381 18.45 -16.82 13.50
CA THR A 381 18.42 -15.80 12.44
C THR A 381 18.12 -16.40 11.06
N LYS A 382 18.60 -17.62 10.78
CA LYS A 382 18.32 -18.32 9.52
C LYS A 382 16.83 -18.67 9.35
N MET A 383 16.09 -18.83 10.45
CA MET A 383 14.63 -19.02 10.43
C MET A 383 13.84 -17.72 10.20
N LEU A 384 14.42 -16.55 10.49
CA LEU A 384 13.77 -15.24 10.29
C LEU A 384 13.79 -14.78 8.83
N MET A 385 14.81 -15.18 8.05
CA MET A 385 14.96 -14.73 6.66
C MET A 385 13.79 -15.15 5.74
N PRO A 386 13.28 -16.41 5.77
CA PRO A 386 12.08 -16.79 5.02
C PRO A 386 10.83 -16.00 5.43
N MET A 387 10.71 -15.67 6.72
CA MET A 387 9.58 -14.90 7.24
C MET A 387 9.57 -13.46 6.71
N MET A 388 10.74 -12.82 6.62
CA MET A 388 10.89 -11.49 6.01
C MET A 388 10.52 -11.47 4.53
N ILE A 389 10.93 -12.48 3.75
CA ILE A 389 10.59 -12.60 2.32
C ILE A 389 9.08 -12.79 2.15
N MET A 390 8.45 -13.65 2.96
CA MET A 390 7.01 -13.85 2.94
C MET A 390 6.25 -12.55 3.23
N MET A 391 6.69 -11.78 4.24
CA MET A 391 6.11 -10.48 4.57
C MET A 391 6.23 -9.46 3.42
N ALA A 392 7.39 -9.39 2.76
CA ALA A 392 7.58 -8.50 1.61
C ALA A 392 6.64 -8.85 0.45
N ILE A 393 6.41 -10.14 0.18
CA ILE A 393 5.46 -10.60 -0.85
C ILE A 393 4.03 -10.18 -0.47
N VAL A 394 3.61 -10.38 0.79
CA VAL A 394 2.28 -9.95 1.26
C VAL A 394 2.09 -8.45 1.10
N ILE A 395 3.08 -7.64 1.51
CA ILE A 395 3.04 -6.19 1.34
C ILE A 395 2.90 -5.80 -0.13
N ALA A 396 3.66 -6.44 -1.04
CA ALA A 396 3.57 -6.17 -2.47
C ALA A 396 2.17 -6.49 -3.05
N ILE A 397 1.54 -7.58 -2.61
CA ILE A 397 0.17 -7.94 -3.04
C ILE A 397 -0.85 -6.89 -2.57
N VAL A 398 -0.69 -6.32 -1.39
CA VAL A 398 -1.60 -5.29 -0.85
C VAL A 398 -1.40 -3.93 -1.51
N ILE A 399 -0.15 -3.55 -1.77
CA ILE A 399 0.19 -2.23 -2.32
C ILE A 399 -0.02 -2.15 -3.84
N ALA A 400 0.19 -3.26 -4.57
CA ALA A 400 0.11 -3.25 -6.03
C ALA A 400 -1.24 -2.76 -6.58
N PRO A 401 -2.41 -3.19 -6.07
CA PRO A 401 -3.71 -2.65 -6.49
C PRO A 401 -3.84 -1.15 -6.23
N ALA A 402 -3.44 -0.69 -5.04
CA ALA A 402 -3.52 0.73 -4.69
C ALA A 402 -2.68 1.62 -5.63
N ILE A 403 -1.48 1.18 -6.04
CA ILE A 403 -0.65 1.95 -6.99
C ILE A 403 -1.24 1.96 -8.39
N ILE A 404 -1.92 0.88 -8.81
CA ILE A 404 -2.57 0.79 -10.13
C ILE A 404 -3.82 1.66 -10.14
N ASP A 405 -4.61 1.66 -9.06
CA ASP A 405 -5.82 2.49 -8.91
C ASP A 405 -5.50 3.99 -8.80
N PHE A 406 -4.30 4.37 -8.34
CA PHE A 406 -3.84 5.76 -8.33
C PHE A 406 -3.30 6.27 -9.68
N LYS A 407 -3.22 5.39 -10.69
CA LYS A 407 -2.71 5.70 -12.03
C LYS A 407 -3.76 5.61 -13.14
N ILE A 408 -4.98 5.26 -12.79
CA ILE A 408 -6.21 5.46 -13.58
C ILE A 408 -6.87 6.72 -13.02
#